data_AF-F1W1N0-F1
#
_entry.id   AF-F1W1N0-F1
#
_cell.length_a   1.000
_cell.length_b   1.000
_cell.length_c   1.000
_cell.angle_alpha   90.00
_cell.angle_beta   90.00
_cell.angle_gamma   90.00
#
_symmetry.space_group_name_H-M   'P 1'
#
loop_
_entity.id
_entity.type
_entity.pdbx_description
1 polymer ?
#
loop_
_entity_poly.entity_id
_entity_poly.type
_entity_poly.pdbx_seq_one_letter_code
_entity_poly.pdbx_strand_id
1 'polypeptide(L)'
;MIATFASLLVFQALGEGLSYALSLPIPGPVIGMVLLLAYLMIRPAMVDKLAPTAMGLLRHLSLLFVPAGVGIMVHARLIAAEWLPISMALLASVVVSIAVTAAVVRALQK
;
A
#
# COMPACT_ATOMS: atom_id res chain seq x y z
N MET A 1 -6.96 20.91 6.93
CA MET A 1 -7.36 19.50 6.87
C MET A 1 -8.00 19.13 5.53
N ILE A 2 -9.02 19.86 5.04
CA ILE A 2 -9.63 19.54 3.73
C ILE A 2 -8.62 19.71 2.58
N ALA A 3 -7.90 20.83 2.51
CA ALA A 3 -6.92 21.06 1.44
C ALA A 3 -5.78 20.02 1.43
N THR A 4 -5.31 19.60 2.60
CA THR A 4 -4.25 18.60 2.75
C THR A 4 -4.77 17.20 2.40
N PHE A 5 -6.00 16.86 2.78
CA PHE A 5 -6.67 15.62 2.36
C PHE A 5 -6.89 15.58 0.85
N ALA A 6 -7.42 16.67 0.27
CA ALA A 6 -7.60 16.80 -1.17
C ALA A 6 -6.28 16.67 -1.93
N SER A 7 -5.17 17.21 -1.38
CA SER A 7 -3.84 17.04 -1.96
C SER A 7 -3.45 15.56 -2.03
N LEU A 8 -3.65 14.79 -0.94
CA LEU A 8 -3.40 13.35 -0.93
C LEU A 8 -4.25 12.61 -1.99
N LEU A 9 -5.54 12.96 -2.10
CA LEU A 9 -6.42 12.38 -3.11
C LEU A 9 -6.04 12.77 -4.54
N VAL A 10 -5.52 13.99 -4.77
CA VAL A 10 -5.03 14.41 -6.09
C VAL A 10 -3.84 13.57 -6.50
N PHE A 11 -2.85 13.35 -5.62
CA PHE A 11 -1.73 12.47 -5.95
C PHE A 11 -2.16 11.02 -6.18
N GLN A 12 -3.11 10.52 -5.38
CA GLN A 12 -3.72 9.20 -5.58
C GLN A 12 -4.41 9.10 -6.95
N ALA A 13 -5.22 10.09 -7.32
CA ALA A 13 -5.96 10.13 -8.59
C ALA A 13 -5.03 10.29 -9.79
N LEU A 14 -3.96 11.09 -9.66
CA LEU A 14 -2.93 11.21 -10.68
C LEU A 14 -2.20 9.89 -10.89
N GLY A 15 -1.80 9.21 -9.81
CA GLY A 15 -1.17 7.90 -9.89
C GLY A 15 -2.07 6.84 -10.55
N GLU A 16 -3.35 6.83 -10.19
CA GLU A 16 -4.36 5.96 -10.80
C GLU A 16 -4.56 6.28 -12.29
N GLY A 17 -4.72 7.56 -12.63
CA GLY A 17 -4.87 8.01 -14.02
C GLY A 17 -3.65 7.66 -14.87
N LEU A 18 -2.44 7.77 -14.32
CA LEU A 18 -1.20 7.40 -15.00
C LEU A 18 -1.09 5.89 -15.18
N SER A 19 -1.40 5.11 -14.13
CA SER A 19 -1.44 3.65 -14.18
C SER A 19 -2.38 3.16 -15.28
N TYR A 20 -3.58 3.73 -15.33
CA TYR A 20 -4.61 3.39 -16.29
C TYR A 20 -4.22 3.81 -17.72
N ALA A 21 -3.81 5.07 -17.92
CA ALA A 21 -3.50 5.60 -19.24
C ALA A 21 -2.28 4.93 -19.89
N LEU A 22 -1.27 4.57 -19.09
CA LEU A 22 -0.05 3.92 -19.56
C LEU A 22 -0.10 2.38 -19.47
N SER A 23 -1.21 1.82 -18.96
CA SER A 23 -1.36 0.37 -18.73
C SER A 23 -0.19 -0.24 -17.94
N LEU A 24 0.27 0.47 -16.90
CA LEU A 24 1.42 0.03 -16.12
C LEU A 24 1.06 -1.15 -15.21
N PRO A 25 1.96 -2.14 -15.02
CA PRO A 25 1.75 -3.28 -14.13
C PRO A 25 1.95 -2.92 -12.64
N ILE A 26 1.80 -1.64 -12.27
CA ILE A 26 2.05 -1.11 -10.93
C ILE A 26 0.75 -0.45 -10.46
N PRO A 27 0.26 -0.73 -9.23
CA PRO A 27 -0.95 -0.09 -8.73
C PRO A 27 -0.83 1.45 -8.70
N GLY A 28 -1.89 2.13 -9.13
CA GLY A 28 -1.98 3.59 -9.09
C GLY A 28 -1.63 4.26 -7.74
N PRO A 29 -2.04 3.71 -6.57
CA PRO A 29 -1.62 4.25 -5.27
C PRO A 29 -0.10 4.32 -5.07
N VAL A 30 0.65 3.34 -5.58
CA VAL A 30 2.12 3.30 -5.45
C VAL A 30 2.74 4.41 -6.29
N ILE A 31 2.23 4.63 -7.51
CA ILE A 31 2.65 5.73 -8.38
C ILE A 31 2.34 7.07 -7.70
N GLY A 32 1.14 7.21 -7.14
CA GLY A 32 0.73 8.41 -6.39
C GLY A 32 1.66 8.71 -5.21
N MET A 33 2.09 7.70 -4.47
CA MET A 33 3.10 7.84 -3.41
C MET A 33 4.45 8.35 -3.93
N VAL A 34 4.93 7.81 -5.04
CA VAL A 34 6.20 8.27 -5.66
C VAL A 34 6.09 9.72 -6.14
N LEU A 35 4.96 10.09 -6.75
CA LEU A 35 4.69 11.47 -7.17
C LEU A 35 4.64 12.43 -5.97
N LEU A 36 3.96 12.03 -4.88
CA LEU A 36 3.91 12.80 -3.65
C LEU A 36 5.30 12.94 -3.03
N LEU A 37 6.11 11.88 -3.01
CA LEU A 37 7.48 11.93 -2.51
C LEU A 37 8.32 12.92 -3.32
N ALA A 38 8.28 12.85 -4.65
CA ALA A 38 8.98 13.79 -5.53
C ALA A 38 8.54 15.24 -5.26
N TYR A 39 7.24 15.48 -5.06
CA TYR A 39 6.72 16.78 -4.69
C TYR A 39 7.26 17.29 -3.34
N LEU A 40 7.31 16.42 -2.32
CA LEU A 40 7.84 16.76 -1.00
C LEU A 40 9.35 17.01 -1.00
N MET A 41 10.11 16.34 -1.88
CA MET A 41 11.53 16.64 -2.08
C MET A 41 11.75 18.05 -2.65
N ILE A 42 10.88 18.50 -3.56
CA ILE A 42 10.93 19.86 -4.13
C ILE A 42 10.41 20.89 -3.12
N ARG A 43 9.42 20.54 -2.29
CA ARG A 43 8.81 21.44 -1.29
C ARG A 43 8.76 20.82 0.11
N PRO A 44 9.88 20.81 0.85
CA PRO A 44 9.95 20.20 2.18
C PRO A 44 8.97 20.80 3.19
N ALA A 45 8.69 22.11 3.10
CA ALA A 45 7.75 22.80 3.99
C ALA A 45 6.30 22.28 3.91
N MET A 46 5.97 21.47 2.90
CA MET A 46 4.66 20.84 2.79
C MET A 46 4.52 19.60 3.69
N VAL A 47 5.64 19.01 4.13
CA VAL A 47 5.64 17.85 5.03
C VAL A 47 4.87 18.16 6.32
N ASP A 48 5.18 19.28 6.98
CA ASP A 48 4.53 19.69 8.23
C ASP A 48 3.03 19.92 8.09
N LYS A 49 2.58 20.29 6.88
CA LYS A 49 1.16 20.51 6.57
C LYS A 49 0.42 19.21 6.26
N LEU A 50 1.05 18.30 5.52
CA LEU A 50 0.44 17.04 5.07
C LEU A 50 0.49 15.95 6.15
N ALA A 51 1.57 15.90 6.94
CA ALA A 51 1.81 14.86 7.92
C ALA A 51 0.67 14.67 8.94
N PRO A 52 0.05 15.73 9.53
CA PRO A 52 -1.06 15.55 10.46
C PRO A 52 -2.27 14.86 9.83
N THR A 53 -2.56 15.17 8.57
CA THR A 53 -3.70 14.57 7.84
C THR A 53 -3.40 13.14 7.44
N ALA A 54 -2.19 12.88 6.92
CA ALA A 54 -1.75 11.53 6.59
C ALA A 54 -1.72 10.63 7.84
N MET A 55 -1.17 11.10 8.95
CA MET A 55 -1.12 10.35 10.21
C MET A 55 -2.52 10.10 10.80
N GLY A 56 -3.45 11.05 10.63
CA GLY A 56 -4.86 10.85 10.99
C GLY A 56 -5.50 9.71 10.21
N LEU A 57 -5.28 9.64 8.89
CA LEU A 57 -5.71 8.52 8.04
C LEU A 57 -5.05 7.20 8.45
N LEU A 58 -3.73 7.20 8.67
CA LEU A 58 -2.97 6.03 9.06
C LEU A 58 -3.45 5.45 10.40
N ARG A 59 -3.85 6.31 11.36
CA ARG A 59 -4.44 5.88 12.63
C ARG A 59 -5.77 5.13 12.46
N HIS A 60 -6.51 5.46 11.41
CA HIS A 60 -7.80 4.84 11.08
C HIS A 60 -7.71 3.90 9.88
N LEU A 61 -6.50 3.45 9.53
CA LEU A 61 -6.24 2.67 8.33
C LEU A 61 -6.99 1.33 8.31
N SER A 62 -7.28 0.76 9.48
CA SER A 62 -8.16 -0.42 9.59
C SER A 62 -9.53 -0.19 8.92
N LEU A 63 -10.10 1.02 9.02
CA LEU A 63 -11.36 1.37 8.33
C LEU A 63 -11.18 1.38 6.81
N LEU A 64 -10.02 1.84 6.32
CA LEU A 64 -9.70 1.88 4.89
C LEU A 64 -9.48 0.48 4.29
N PHE A 65 -9.16 -0.52 5.13
CA PHE A 65 -9.06 -1.92 4.71
C PHE A 65 -10.37 -2.71 4.79
N VAL A 66 -11.42 -2.18 5.44
CA VAL A 66 -12.73 -2.85 5.49
C VAL A 66 -13.27 -3.16 4.09
N PRO A 67 -13.29 -2.22 3.11
CA PRO A 67 -13.79 -2.51 1.77
C PRO A 67 -13.03 -3.65 1.07
N ALA A 68 -11.71 -3.70 1.23
CA ALA A 68 -10.90 -4.78 0.68
C ALA A 68 -11.27 -6.14 1.32
N GLY A 69 -11.47 -6.16 2.64
CA GLY A 69 -11.92 -7.36 3.36
C GLY A 69 -13.32 -7.84 2.93
N VAL A 70 -14.25 -6.91 2.72
CA VAL A 70 -15.60 -7.24 2.22
C VAL A 70 -15.53 -7.85 0.82
N GLY A 71 -14.64 -7.35 -0.05
CA GLY A 71 -14.41 -7.95 -1.38
C GLY A 71 -13.95 -9.42 -1.32
N ILE A 72 -13.09 -9.75 -0.34
CA ILE A 72 -12.66 -11.13 -0.08
C ILE A 72 -13.85 -12.01 0.36
N MET A 73 -14.76 -11.46 1.17
CA MET A 73 -15.94 -12.18 1.68
C MET A 73 -16.94 -12.57 0.59
N VAL A 74 -16.93 -11.93 -0.57
CA VAL A 74 -17.68 -12.39 -1.74
C VAL A 74 -17.27 -13.83 -2.14
N HIS A 75 -16.02 -14.21 -1.89
CA HIS A 75 -15.46 -15.53 -2.20
C HIS A 75 -15.31 -16.41 -0.96
N ALA A 76 -16.04 -16.12 0.12
CA ALA A 76 -15.90 -16.81 1.41
C ALA A 76 -16.07 -18.34 1.30
N ARG A 77 -16.96 -18.83 0.43
CA ARG A 77 -17.14 -20.28 0.22
C ARG A 77 -15.91 -20.95 -0.38
N LEU A 78 -15.26 -20.30 -1.36
CA LEU A 78 -14.04 -20.80 -1.98
C LEU A 78 -12.90 -20.83 -0.96
N ILE A 79 -12.78 -19.76 -0.17
CA ILE A 79 -11.78 -19.68 0.90
C ILE A 79 -12.03 -20.75 1.96
N ALA A 80 -13.28 -21.04 2.30
CA ALA A 80 -13.62 -22.09 3.24
C ALA A 80 -13.34 -23.50 2.70
N ALA A 81 -13.50 -23.74 1.40
CA ALA A 81 -13.15 -25.01 0.77
C ALA A 81 -11.63 -25.22 0.72
N GLU A 82 -10.88 -24.16 0.39
CA GLU A 82 -9.42 -24.18 0.17
C GLU A 82 -8.64 -23.60 1.36
N TRP A 83 -9.22 -23.58 2.56
CA TRP A 83 -8.64 -22.88 3.71
C TRP A 83 -7.25 -23.40 4.07
N LEU A 84 -7.03 -24.72 3.93
CA LEU A 84 -5.78 -25.39 4.27
C LEU A 84 -4.65 -25.01 3.30
N PRO A 85 -4.78 -25.20 1.97
CA PRO A 85 -3.74 -24.76 1.03
C PRO A 85 -3.52 -23.25 1.07
N ILE A 86 -4.56 -22.42 1.24
CA ILE A 86 -4.42 -20.96 1.39
C ILE A 86 -3.58 -20.63 2.62
N SER A 87 -3.90 -21.21 3.78
CA SER A 87 -3.20 -20.93 5.04
C SER A 87 -1.75 -21.40 5.00
N MET A 88 -1.49 -22.59 4.44
CA MET A 88 -0.13 -23.09 4.28
C MET A 88 0.69 -22.21 3.33
N ALA A 89 0.12 -21.81 2.19
CA ALA A 89 0.80 -20.92 1.25
C ALA A 89 1.13 -19.56 1.88
N LEU A 90 0.19 -18.97 2.63
CA LEU A 90 0.40 -17.72 3.37
C LEU A 90 1.51 -17.84 4.41
N LEU A 91 1.42 -18.81 5.32
CA LEU A 91 2.40 -18.94 6.41
C LEU A 91 3.79 -19.32 5.87
N ALA A 92 3.86 -20.28 4.94
CA ALA A 92 5.13 -20.69 4.36
C ALA A 92 5.77 -19.54 3.57
N SER A 93 5.01 -18.82 2.74
CA SER A 93 5.56 -17.70 1.97
C SER A 93 6.07 -16.56 2.86
N VAL A 94 5.40 -16.25 3.96
CA VAL A 94 5.86 -15.24 4.93
C VAL A 94 7.18 -15.67 5.57
N VAL A 95 7.25 -16.91 6.08
CA VAL A 95 8.47 -17.44 6.71
C VAL A 95 9.63 -17.47 5.73
N VAL A 96 9.41 -18.00 4.53
CA VAL A 96 10.43 -18.07 3.47
C VAL A 96 10.89 -16.67 3.07
N SER A 97 9.96 -15.73 2.85
CA SER A 97 10.31 -14.35 2.46
C SER A 97 11.16 -13.65 3.52
N ILE A 98 10.81 -13.80 4.80
CA ILE A 98 11.60 -13.23 5.91
C ILE A 98 12.97 -13.90 5.99
N ALA A 99 13.04 -15.24 5.93
CA ALA A 99 14.28 -15.99 6.01
C ALA A 99 15.25 -15.64 4.88
N VAL A 100 14.74 -15.58 3.64
CA VAL A 100 15.52 -15.20 2.46
C VAL A 100 15.99 -13.75 2.56
N THR A 101 15.11 -12.81 2.93
CA THR A 101 15.49 -11.39 3.11
C THR A 101 16.59 -11.26 4.16
N ALA A 102 16.45 -11.93 5.31
CA ALA A 102 17.46 -11.92 6.37
C ALA A 102 18.79 -12.53 5.91
N ALA A 103 18.76 -13.63 5.16
CA ALA A 103 19.95 -14.27 4.61
C ALA A 103 20.68 -13.35 3.61
N VAL A 104 19.95 -12.70 2.71
CA VAL A 104 20.51 -11.77 1.72
C VAL A 104 21.12 -10.55 2.40
N VAL A 105 20.42 -9.93 3.35
CA VAL A 105 20.96 -8.79 4.10
C VAL A 105 22.22 -9.18 4.87
N ARG A 106 22.22 -10.34 5.53
CA ARG A 106 23.40 -10.86 6.24
C ARG A 106 24.57 -11.16 5.30
N ALA A 107 24.29 -11.59 4.08
CA ALA A 107 25.32 -11.85 3.07
C ALA A 107 25.95 -10.54 2.54
N LEU A 108 25.16 -9.47 2.39
CA LEU A 108 25.64 -8.16 1.92
C LEU A 108 26.32 -7.31 3.02
N GLN A 109 25.99 -7.55 4.29
CA GLN A 109 26.60 -6.86 5.44
C GLN A 109 27.89 -7.52 5.95
N LYS A 110 28.30 -8.64 5.34
CA LYS A 110 29.61 -9.25 5.53
C LYS A 110 30.59 -8.69 4.51
#